data_AF-A0A448ZF13-F1
#
_entry.id   AF-A0A448ZF13-F1
#
_cell.length_a   1.000
_cell.length_b   1.000
_cell.length_c   1.000
_cell.angle_alpha   90.00
_cell.angle_beta   90.00
_cell.angle_gamma   90.00
#
_symmetry.space_group_name_H-M   'P 1'
#
loop_
_entity.id
_entity.type
_entity.pdbx_description
1 polymer ?
#
loop_
_entity_poly.entity_id
_entity_poly.type
_entity_poly.pdbx_seq_one_letter_code
_entity_poly.pdbx_strand_id
1 'polypeptide(L)'
;MDFNDTNTNDVTETGGTANVLFGMKREGLASMEETQPPLRAVSLLDRTTTGLQCSTDSKNEGKEYTKNSKRMSLESKSRLTSNRNGAKDMWEECSWKVSSLSEIPLDYPLERTRRGICNASITEVVNRISKCLRLLSIEAKFENEYGTAKCITSDMVSFHIQLYAGGFKNQESITVELQRRSGEPRYFLRVCNKILDAADGGQIQEETIPARKKVPLCIMKMPVAKMKCIQGVNKPDHSQEPRRCMNRSLQILRSKEKDFDVEDFEVLCFLTDPLKTRADIVTTICKGILQDHHYSFIRDAIENALETDVVLLEDYESRGRLDAGGKLRRLATILMSNVLAQTSSDGCLANAIQNEKWFADFLIPSLSDEVKNFEVSSNNAYEAISGLNHMAACSEIARHLIKEECSLDDLRSANDFAVHNHKLLASETKLSLGILGYLI
;
A
#
# COMPACT_ATOMS: atom_id res chain seq x y z
N MET A 1 9.97 27.16 72.03
CA MET A 1 9.16 28.05 71.16
C MET A 1 8.40 27.11 70.26
N ASP A 2 7.23 26.72 70.73
CA ASP A 2 6.28 25.85 70.03
C ASP A 2 5.42 26.69 69.09
N PHE A 3 5.09 26.16 67.92
CA PHE A 3 3.83 26.46 67.24
C PHE A 3 3.36 25.21 66.48
N ASN A 4 2.29 24.62 67.02
CA ASN A 4 1.31 23.82 66.31
C ASN A 4 0.60 24.69 65.26
N ASP A 5 0.12 24.07 64.17
CA ASP A 5 -1.28 24.18 63.80
C ASP A 5 -1.67 23.10 62.77
N THR A 6 -2.58 22.25 63.22
CA THR A 6 -3.44 21.34 62.46
C THR A 6 -4.56 22.12 61.79
N ASN A 7 -4.90 21.78 60.53
CA ASN A 7 -6.16 22.23 59.94
C ASN A 7 -6.87 21.07 59.23
N THR A 8 -7.87 20.54 59.92
CA THR A 8 -8.90 19.61 59.45
C THR A 8 -10.08 20.41 58.92
N ASN A 9 -10.49 20.15 57.66
CA ASN A 9 -11.80 20.55 57.17
C ASN A 9 -12.61 19.30 56.83
N ASP A 10 -13.59 19.07 57.68
CA ASP A 10 -14.85 18.37 57.43
C ASP A 10 -15.70 19.17 56.43
N VAL A 11 -16.59 18.53 55.67
CA VAL A 11 -17.95 19.01 55.29
C VAL A 11 -18.60 18.13 54.20
N THR A 12 -19.60 17.38 54.68
CA THR A 12 -20.91 17.04 54.10
C THR A 12 -21.05 16.04 52.95
N GLU A 13 -21.51 14.85 53.34
CA GLU A 13 -22.42 13.98 52.61
C GLU A 13 -23.74 14.69 52.27
N THR A 14 -24.20 14.56 51.03
CA THR A 14 -25.64 14.62 50.70
C THR A 14 -25.99 13.49 49.74
N GLY A 15 -26.89 12.62 50.18
CA GLY A 15 -27.48 11.56 49.39
C GLY A 15 -28.48 12.10 48.36
N GLY A 16 -28.50 11.47 47.20
CA GLY A 16 -29.46 11.72 46.13
C GLY A 16 -29.73 10.44 45.35
N THR A 17 -30.72 9.69 45.82
CA THR A 17 -31.35 8.57 45.11
C THR A 17 -32.08 9.08 43.85
N ALA A 18 -31.69 8.60 42.67
CA ALA A 18 -32.48 8.75 41.46
C ALA A 18 -32.66 7.39 40.78
N ASN A 19 -33.84 6.81 40.98
CA ASN A 19 -34.39 5.76 40.15
C ASN A 19 -34.64 6.33 38.74
N VAL A 20 -34.05 5.73 37.71
CA VAL A 20 -34.59 5.84 36.34
C VAL A 20 -34.81 4.44 35.80
N LEU A 21 -36.07 4.04 35.95
CA LEU A 21 -36.76 2.96 35.30
C LEU A 21 -37.08 3.40 33.86
N PHE A 22 -36.42 2.85 32.85
CA PHE A 22 -36.97 2.78 31.49
C PHE A 22 -36.50 1.51 30.79
N GLY A 23 -37.35 0.49 30.86
CA GLY A 23 -37.32 -0.64 29.94
C GLY A 23 -38.07 -0.26 28.67
N MET A 24 -37.41 -0.38 27.53
CA MET A 24 -38.07 -0.56 26.25
C MET A 24 -37.49 -1.81 25.59
N LYS A 25 -38.28 -2.89 25.63
CA LYS A 25 -38.15 -4.01 24.70
C LYS A 25 -38.33 -3.46 23.29
N ARG A 26 -37.36 -3.69 22.40
CA ARG A 26 -37.55 -3.57 20.96
C ARG A 26 -37.56 -4.97 20.37
N GLU A 27 -38.73 -5.36 19.91
CA GLU A 27 -38.94 -6.58 19.15
C GLU A 27 -38.26 -6.47 17.79
N GLY A 28 -37.70 -7.60 17.32
CA GLY A 28 -36.92 -7.69 16.11
C GLY A 28 -37.75 -7.43 14.86
N LEU A 29 -37.22 -6.57 13.99
CA LEU A 29 -37.55 -6.54 12.57
C LEU A 29 -36.34 -7.08 11.81
N ALA A 30 -36.56 -8.19 11.10
CA ALA A 30 -35.65 -8.67 10.07
C ALA A 30 -35.56 -7.61 8.97
N SER A 31 -34.40 -6.99 8.81
CA SER A 31 -34.11 -6.12 7.66
C SER A 31 -33.82 -7.00 6.46
N MET A 32 -34.65 -6.87 5.43
CA MET A 32 -34.32 -7.35 4.10
C MET A 32 -33.17 -6.50 3.54
N GLU A 33 -32.13 -7.19 3.13
CA GLU A 33 -30.93 -6.66 2.50
C GLU A 33 -31.28 -6.05 1.13
N GLU A 34 -31.44 -4.74 1.07
CA GLU A 34 -31.68 -4.01 -0.18
C GLU A 34 -30.32 -3.64 -0.80
N THR A 35 -29.88 -4.43 -1.78
CA THR A 35 -28.70 -4.16 -2.61
C THR A 35 -28.82 -2.82 -3.32
N GLN A 36 -28.10 -1.81 -2.85
CA GLN A 36 -27.94 -0.54 -3.57
C GLN A 36 -27.05 -0.71 -4.82
N PRO A 37 -27.39 -0.05 -5.94
CA PRO A 37 -26.60 -0.14 -7.17
C PRO A 37 -25.32 0.71 -7.08
N PRO A 38 -24.22 0.31 -7.76
CA PRO A 38 -22.99 1.09 -7.76
C PRO A 38 -23.16 2.40 -8.55
N LEU A 39 -22.81 3.52 -7.90
CA LEU A 39 -22.69 4.83 -8.54
C LEU A 39 -21.65 4.76 -9.66
N ARG A 40 -22.12 4.80 -10.92
CA ARG A 40 -21.25 4.97 -12.09
C ARG A 40 -20.81 6.43 -12.20
N ALA A 41 -19.50 6.65 -12.22
CA ALA A 41 -18.92 7.88 -12.73
C ALA A 41 -19.15 7.94 -14.25
N VAL A 42 -20.10 8.76 -14.69
CA VAL A 42 -20.28 9.09 -16.11
C VAL A 42 -19.18 10.09 -16.49
N SER A 43 -18.17 9.61 -17.21
CA SER A 43 -17.21 10.50 -17.87
C SER A 43 -17.87 11.10 -19.11
N LEU A 44 -18.45 12.30 -18.97
CA LEU A 44 -18.81 13.14 -20.09
C LEU A 44 -17.53 13.82 -20.59
N LEU A 45 -16.95 13.27 -21.65
CA LEU A 45 -15.85 13.89 -22.37
C LEU A 45 -16.46 14.74 -23.50
N ASP A 46 -16.84 15.97 -23.16
CA ASP A 46 -17.25 16.96 -24.14
C ASP A 46 -16.04 17.37 -24.98
N ARG A 47 -16.09 17.04 -26.28
CA ARG A 47 -15.16 17.55 -27.29
C ARG A 47 -15.61 18.95 -27.70
N THR A 48 -15.02 19.98 -27.12
CA THR A 48 -15.00 21.31 -27.73
C THR A 48 -13.82 21.40 -28.71
N THR A 49 -14.15 21.26 -29.99
CA THR A 49 -13.28 21.60 -31.12
C THR A 49 -13.10 23.12 -31.19
N THR A 50 -11.96 23.62 -30.73
CA THR A 50 -11.46 24.95 -31.11
C THR A 50 -10.38 24.78 -32.16
N GLY A 51 -10.71 25.17 -33.39
CA GLY A 51 -9.80 25.17 -34.53
C GLY A 51 -8.74 26.26 -34.38
N LEU A 52 -7.48 25.86 -34.46
CA LEU A 52 -6.38 26.74 -34.87
C LEU A 52 -6.00 26.38 -36.31
N GLN A 53 -6.36 27.26 -37.24
CA GLN A 53 -5.85 27.24 -38.61
C GLN A 53 -4.38 27.65 -38.58
N CYS A 54 -3.49 26.75 -39.00
CA CYS A 54 -2.13 27.08 -39.36
C CYS A 54 -1.98 26.90 -40.86
N SER A 55 -1.83 28.02 -41.56
CA SER A 55 -1.51 28.09 -42.99
C SER A 55 -0.13 27.49 -43.23
N THR A 56 -0.02 26.53 -44.15
CA THR A 56 1.25 26.17 -44.77
C THR A 56 1.05 26.03 -46.27
N ASP A 57 1.69 26.94 -46.99
CA ASP A 57 1.80 26.95 -48.43
C ASP A 57 2.91 26.00 -48.91
N SER A 58 2.53 25.22 -49.92
CA SER A 58 3.30 24.87 -51.11
C SER A 58 4.26 23.67 -51.14
N LYS A 59 4.11 22.99 -52.28
CA LYS A 59 5.07 22.23 -53.10
C LYS A 59 5.21 20.72 -52.84
N ASN A 60 4.29 20.03 -53.50
CA ASN A 60 4.53 18.84 -54.33
C ASN A 60 5.98 18.69 -54.82
N GLU A 61 6.62 17.59 -54.45
CA GLU A 61 7.38 16.76 -55.38
C GLU A 61 7.17 15.28 -55.01
N GLY A 62 6.59 14.54 -55.95
CA GLY A 62 6.32 13.12 -55.82
C GLY A 62 7.60 12.30 -55.90
N LYS A 63 7.78 11.37 -54.97
CA LYS A 63 8.68 10.23 -55.11
C LYS A 63 7.93 8.96 -54.71
N GLU A 64 7.62 8.15 -55.72
CA GLU A 64 7.21 6.76 -55.56
C GLU A 64 8.28 6.00 -54.77
N TYR A 65 7.90 5.49 -53.60
CA TYR A 65 8.66 4.49 -52.87
C TYR A 65 7.94 3.15 -52.99
N THR A 66 8.36 2.34 -53.95
CA THR A 66 8.07 0.90 -54.01
C THR A 66 8.67 0.21 -52.79
N LYS A 67 7.81 -0.17 -51.82
CA LYS A 67 8.19 -1.01 -50.68
C LYS A 67 8.32 -2.46 -51.13
N ASN A 68 9.56 -2.87 -51.41
CA ASN A 68 9.95 -4.28 -51.42
C ASN A 68 9.86 -4.84 -49.99
N SER A 69 8.81 -5.62 -49.72
CA SER A 69 8.65 -6.40 -48.49
C SER A 69 9.60 -7.60 -48.55
N LYS A 70 10.84 -7.41 -48.09
CA LYS A 70 11.80 -8.48 -47.85
C LYS A 70 11.37 -9.24 -46.59
N ARG A 71 10.75 -10.39 -46.80
CA ARG A 71 10.45 -11.42 -45.80
C ARG A 71 11.79 -11.95 -45.24
N MET A 72 12.23 -11.42 -44.10
CA MET A 72 13.36 -11.98 -43.36
C MET A 72 12.91 -13.27 -42.67
N SER A 73 13.26 -14.39 -43.26
CA SER A 73 13.35 -15.68 -42.59
C SER A 73 14.53 -15.61 -41.60
N LEU A 74 14.21 -15.50 -40.31
CA LEU A 74 15.15 -15.74 -39.21
C LEU A 74 14.83 -17.12 -38.64
N GLU A 75 15.40 -18.15 -39.25
CA GLU A 75 15.56 -19.46 -38.61
C GLU A 75 16.60 -19.35 -37.49
N SER A 76 16.17 -18.85 -36.33
CA SER A 76 16.94 -18.97 -35.09
C SER A 76 16.62 -20.32 -34.46
N LYS A 77 17.32 -21.37 -34.90
CA LYS A 77 17.40 -22.67 -34.20
C LYS A 77 18.19 -22.51 -32.89
N SER A 78 17.58 -21.93 -31.87
CA SER A 78 18.06 -22.10 -30.48
C SER A 78 17.44 -23.38 -29.92
N ARG A 79 18.21 -24.48 -29.99
CA ARG A 79 17.94 -25.69 -29.21
C ARG A 79 18.17 -25.36 -27.73
N LEU A 80 17.15 -24.83 -27.07
CA LEU A 80 17.02 -24.91 -25.62
C LEU A 80 16.62 -26.34 -25.29
N THR A 81 17.61 -27.22 -25.11
CA THR A 81 17.42 -28.49 -24.40
C THR A 81 17.09 -28.15 -22.95
N SER A 82 15.79 -27.97 -22.71
CA SER A 82 15.14 -27.89 -21.41
C SER A 82 15.44 -29.17 -20.64
N ASN A 83 16.51 -29.14 -19.83
CA ASN A 83 16.81 -30.17 -18.86
C ASN A 83 15.86 -29.96 -17.67
N ARG A 84 14.60 -30.35 -17.87
CA ARG A 84 13.49 -30.30 -16.91
C ARG A 84 13.63 -31.41 -15.86
N ASN A 85 14.78 -31.50 -15.19
CA ASN A 85 14.93 -32.37 -14.04
C ASN A 85 14.40 -31.66 -12.80
N GLY A 86 13.08 -31.79 -12.60
CA GLY A 86 12.57 -32.42 -11.39
C GLY A 86 12.76 -31.70 -10.05
N ALA A 87 13.14 -30.43 -10.00
CA ALA A 87 12.70 -29.60 -8.89
C ALA A 87 11.19 -29.44 -9.06
N LYS A 88 10.45 -30.44 -8.55
CA LYS A 88 9.04 -30.30 -8.20
C LYS A 88 9.08 -29.22 -7.13
N ASP A 89 9.09 -27.95 -7.55
CA ASP A 89 8.92 -26.84 -6.64
C ASP A 89 7.63 -27.20 -5.91
N MET A 90 7.75 -27.62 -4.66
CA MET A 90 6.64 -27.78 -3.75
C MET A 90 6.18 -26.36 -3.46
N TRP A 91 5.50 -25.75 -4.44
CA TRP A 91 4.62 -24.64 -4.17
C TRP A 91 3.57 -25.25 -3.25
N GLU A 92 3.75 -25.01 -1.95
CA GLU A 92 2.77 -25.35 -0.94
C GLU A 92 1.41 -24.78 -1.34
N GLU A 93 0.37 -25.45 -0.87
CA GLU A 93 -1.00 -25.27 -1.32
C GLU A 93 -1.39 -23.80 -1.38
N CYS A 94 -1.82 -23.34 -2.56
CA CYS A 94 -2.42 -22.03 -2.73
C CYS A 94 -3.60 -21.89 -1.74
N SER A 95 -3.62 -20.79 -0.97
CA SER A 95 -4.68 -20.49 0.00
C SER A 95 -6.03 -20.26 -0.67
N TRP A 96 -6.03 -19.81 -1.93
CA TRP A 96 -7.23 -19.68 -2.75
C TRP A 96 -7.62 -21.05 -3.34
N LYS A 97 -8.67 -21.66 -2.79
CA LYS A 97 -9.17 -22.99 -3.15
C LYS A 97 -10.58 -22.88 -3.72
N VAL A 98 -10.69 -22.68 -5.04
CA VAL A 98 -11.98 -22.55 -5.74
C VAL A 98 -12.39 -23.89 -6.34
N SER A 99 -13.51 -24.44 -5.89
CA SER A 99 -14.03 -25.74 -6.32
C SER A 99 -14.97 -25.63 -7.53
N SER A 100 -15.81 -24.60 -7.57
CA SER A 100 -16.79 -24.35 -8.63
C SER A 100 -16.91 -22.85 -8.90
N LEU A 101 -17.23 -22.48 -10.14
CA LEU A 101 -17.46 -21.10 -10.53
C LEU A 101 -18.93 -20.88 -10.87
N SER A 102 -19.46 -19.73 -10.47
CA SER A 102 -20.79 -19.29 -10.90
C SER A 102 -20.77 -18.85 -12.36
N GLU A 103 -21.89 -19.05 -13.05
CA GLU A 103 -22.10 -18.47 -14.37
C GLU A 103 -22.27 -16.95 -14.27
N ILE A 104 -21.93 -16.25 -15.35
CA ILE A 104 -22.12 -14.81 -15.45
C ILE A 104 -23.63 -14.52 -15.51
N PRO A 105 -24.20 -13.71 -14.61
CA PRO A 105 -25.62 -13.37 -14.67
C PRO A 105 -25.96 -12.68 -15.99
N LEU A 106 -27.13 -12.97 -16.57
CA LEU A 106 -27.52 -12.54 -17.94
C LEU A 106 -27.41 -11.02 -18.16
N ASP A 107 -27.75 -10.23 -17.13
CA ASP A 107 -27.75 -8.76 -17.20
C ASP A 107 -26.54 -8.13 -16.52
N TYR A 108 -25.47 -8.89 -16.26
CA TYR A 108 -24.27 -8.38 -15.62
C TYR A 108 -23.31 -7.73 -16.63
N PRO A 109 -23.12 -6.39 -16.60
CA PRO A 109 -22.23 -5.71 -17.51
C PRO A 109 -20.78 -5.93 -17.07
N LEU A 110 -20.13 -6.92 -17.66
CA LEU A 110 -18.71 -7.20 -17.37
C LEU A 110 -17.83 -5.99 -17.73
N GLU A 111 -16.85 -5.69 -16.89
CA GLU A 111 -15.89 -4.60 -17.08
C GLU A 111 -14.96 -4.82 -18.29
N ARG A 112 -14.30 -3.75 -18.75
CA ARG A 112 -13.28 -3.84 -19.82
C ARG A 112 -12.02 -4.59 -19.37
N THR A 113 -11.78 -4.66 -18.07
CA THR A 113 -10.68 -5.35 -17.41
C THR A 113 -10.99 -6.82 -17.16
N ARG A 114 -11.57 -7.48 -18.18
CA ARG A 114 -11.88 -8.91 -18.19
C ARG A 114 -11.08 -9.65 -19.25
N ARG A 115 -10.83 -10.93 -19.02
CA ARG A 115 -10.22 -11.83 -20.01
C ARG A 115 -10.82 -13.23 -19.89
N GLY A 116 -11.17 -13.83 -21.03
CA GLY A 116 -11.55 -15.24 -21.11
C GLY A 116 -10.29 -16.09 -21.28
N ILE A 117 -10.10 -17.05 -20.38
CA ILE A 117 -8.98 -17.99 -20.39
C ILE A 117 -9.50 -19.34 -20.87
N CYS A 118 -8.91 -19.87 -21.93
CA CYS A 118 -9.27 -21.17 -22.50
C CYS A 118 -8.15 -22.19 -22.23
N ASN A 119 -8.50 -23.49 -22.24
CA ASN A 119 -7.54 -24.59 -22.09
C ASN A 119 -6.74 -24.58 -20.78
N ALA A 120 -7.31 -24.05 -19.70
CA ALA A 120 -6.72 -24.07 -18.37
C ALA A 120 -7.78 -24.50 -17.36
N SER A 121 -7.37 -25.29 -16.37
CA SER A 121 -8.27 -25.67 -15.26
C SER A 121 -8.45 -24.50 -14.28
N ILE A 122 -9.53 -24.52 -13.49
CA ILE A 122 -9.78 -23.51 -12.44
C ILE A 122 -8.60 -23.43 -11.49
N THR A 123 -8.13 -24.58 -11.01
CA THR A 123 -6.96 -24.70 -10.13
C THR A 123 -5.71 -24.07 -10.74
N GLU A 124 -5.48 -24.27 -12.03
CA GLU A 124 -4.32 -23.70 -12.71
C GLU A 124 -4.41 -22.16 -12.82
N VAL A 125 -5.58 -21.62 -13.19
CA VAL A 125 -5.79 -20.17 -13.27
C VAL A 125 -5.64 -19.52 -11.89
N VAL A 126 -6.26 -20.10 -10.86
CA VAL A 126 -6.15 -19.64 -9.47
C VAL A 126 -4.70 -19.65 -9.01
N ASN A 127 -3.96 -20.73 -9.22
CA ASN A 127 -2.54 -20.83 -8.85
C ASN A 127 -1.68 -19.77 -9.56
N ARG A 128 -1.92 -19.53 -10.85
CA ARG A 128 -1.21 -18.49 -11.62
C ARG A 128 -1.49 -17.09 -11.06
N ILE A 129 -2.75 -16.78 -10.75
CA ILE A 129 -3.14 -15.49 -10.18
C ILE A 129 -2.55 -15.32 -8.78
N SER A 130 -2.71 -16.29 -7.88
CA SER A 130 -2.16 -16.23 -6.52
C SER A 130 -0.65 -16.07 -6.53
N LYS A 131 0.05 -16.80 -7.41
CA LYS A 131 1.49 -16.60 -7.63
C LYS A 131 1.80 -15.18 -8.11
N CYS A 132 0.98 -14.61 -8.99
CA CYS A 132 1.11 -13.21 -9.42
C CYS A 132 0.99 -12.24 -8.25
N LEU A 133 -0.07 -12.36 -7.45
CA LEU A 133 -0.34 -11.49 -6.31
C LEU A 133 0.81 -11.52 -5.30
N ARG A 134 1.30 -12.72 -4.97
CA ARG A 134 2.46 -12.93 -4.10
C ARG A 134 3.71 -12.26 -4.65
N LEU A 135 4.03 -12.48 -5.93
CA LEU A 135 5.22 -11.93 -6.59
C LEU A 135 5.19 -10.41 -6.74
N LEU A 136 4.00 -9.83 -6.84
CA LEU A 136 3.77 -8.38 -6.86
C LEU A 136 3.60 -7.79 -5.46
N SER A 137 3.62 -8.63 -4.42
CA SER A 137 3.39 -8.23 -3.03
C SER A 137 2.10 -7.44 -2.88
N ILE A 138 1.01 -8.06 -3.36
CA ILE A 138 -0.35 -7.56 -3.25
C ILE A 138 -1.01 -8.34 -2.12
N GLU A 139 -1.51 -7.60 -1.13
CA GLU A 139 -2.33 -8.16 -0.06
C GLU A 139 -3.64 -8.66 -0.66
N ALA A 140 -4.00 -9.91 -0.38
CA ALA A 140 -5.17 -10.56 -0.95
C ALA A 140 -5.95 -11.32 0.11
N LYS A 141 -7.26 -11.08 0.17
CA LYS A 141 -8.21 -11.86 0.98
C LYS A 141 -9.07 -12.69 0.03
N PHE A 142 -8.93 -14.01 0.12
CA PHE A 142 -9.57 -14.95 -0.79
C PHE A 142 -10.91 -15.42 -0.24
N GLU A 143 -11.95 -15.33 -1.06
CA GLU A 143 -13.29 -15.82 -0.80
C GLU A 143 -13.52 -17.04 -1.70
N ASN A 144 -13.16 -18.21 -1.15
CA ASN A 144 -13.10 -19.49 -1.88
C ASN A 144 -14.43 -19.88 -2.54
N GLU A 145 -15.55 -19.66 -1.84
CA GLU A 145 -16.89 -20.06 -2.27
C GLU A 145 -17.36 -19.32 -3.53
N TYR A 146 -16.98 -18.05 -3.65
CA TYR A 146 -17.45 -17.17 -4.72
C TYR A 146 -16.44 -17.00 -5.85
N GLY A 147 -15.25 -17.60 -5.74
CA GLY A 147 -14.17 -17.35 -6.68
C GLY A 147 -13.77 -15.87 -6.72
N THR A 148 -13.86 -15.18 -5.58
CA THR A 148 -13.53 -13.75 -5.45
C THR A 148 -12.25 -13.56 -4.63
N ALA A 149 -11.52 -12.49 -4.92
CA ALA A 149 -10.39 -12.05 -4.12
C ALA A 149 -10.41 -10.52 -3.96
N LYS A 150 -10.35 -10.05 -2.72
CA LYS A 150 -10.21 -8.62 -2.39
C LYS A 150 -8.72 -8.30 -2.29
N CYS A 151 -8.25 -7.38 -3.11
CA CYS A 151 -6.83 -7.11 -3.29
C CYS A 151 -6.49 -5.65 -2.97
N ILE A 152 -5.37 -5.44 -2.28
CA ILE A 152 -4.84 -4.09 -1.98
C ILE A 152 -3.34 -4.05 -2.31
N THR A 153 -2.97 -3.19 -3.25
CA THR A 153 -1.56 -2.98 -3.64
C THR A 153 -0.79 -2.15 -2.61
N SER A 154 0.55 -2.12 -2.69
CA SER A 154 1.42 -1.22 -1.91
C SER A 154 1.09 0.28 -2.07
N ASP A 155 0.46 0.66 -3.18
CA ASP A 155 0.03 2.02 -3.54
C ASP A 155 -1.41 2.36 -3.10
N MET A 156 -2.01 1.56 -2.19
CA MET A 156 -3.39 1.74 -1.71
C MET A 156 -4.46 1.67 -2.81
N VAL A 157 -4.16 1.05 -3.94
CA VAL A 157 -5.19 0.68 -4.94
C VAL A 157 -5.91 -0.57 -4.45
N SER A 158 -7.20 -0.43 -4.14
CA SER A 158 -8.11 -1.53 -3.82
C SER A 158 -8.86 -1.98 -5.08
N PHE A 159 -8.91 -3.29 -5.31
CA PHE A 159 -9.62 -3.90 -6.43
C PHE A 159 -10.08 -5.31 -6.08
N HIS A 160 -11.10 -5.80 -6.80
CA HIS A 160 -11.57 -7.18 -6.68
C HIS A 160 -11.16 -7.97 -7.91
N ILE A 161 -10.84 -9.25 -7.71
CA ILE A 161 -10.74 -10.24 -8.77
C ILE A 161 -11.97 -11.14 -8.63
N GLN A 162 -12.64 -11.44 -9.74
CA GLN A 162 -13.76 -12.35 -9.77
C GLN A 162 -13.60 -13.34 -10.92
N LEU A 163 -13.87 -14.62 -10.61
CA LEU A 163 -13.81 -15.72 -11.55
C LEU A 163 -15.23 -16.18 -11.87
N TYR A 164 -15.51 -16.40 -13.15
CA TYR A 164 -16.78 -16.94 -13.61
C TYR A 164 -16.57 -18.12 -14.55
N ALA A 165 -17.53 -19.04 -14.55
CA ALA A 165 -17.65 -20.06 -15.58
C ALA A 165 -18.05 -19.38 -16.91
N GLY A 166 -17.24 -19.57 -17.93
CA GLY A 166 -17.48 -19.05 -19.27
C GLY A 166 -18.37 -19.99 -20.08
N GLY A 167 -19.56 -19.51 -20.45
CA GLY A 167 -20.58 -20.26 -21.17
C GLY A 167 -20.45 -20.25 -22.70
N PHE A 168 -19.25 -20.41 -23.26
CA PHE A 168 -19.13 -20.60 -24.72
C PHE A 168 -19.46 -22.05 -25.06
N LYS A 169 -20.54 -22.25 -25.84
CA LYS A 169 -21.28 -23.50 -26.08
C LYS A 169 -20.48 -24.79 -26.35
N ASN A 170 -19.18 -24.72 -26.63
CA ASN A 170 -18.32 -25.87 -26.94
C ASN A 170 -16.98 -25.91 -26.20
N GLN A 171 -16.67 -24.97 -25.30
CA GLN A 171 -15.39 -24.95 -24.59
C GLN A 171 -15.54 -24.37 -23.18
N GLU A 172 -15.12 -25.16 -22.18
CA GLU A 172 -14.95 -24.67 -20.80
C GLU A 172 -13.92 -23.55 -20.82
N SER A 173 -14.39 -22.33 -20.59
CA SER A 173 -13.56 -21.15 -20.46
C SER A 173 -13.77 -20.54 -19.09
N ILE A 174 -12.75 -19.87 -18.54
CA ILE A 174 -12.85 -19.18 -17.27
C ILE A 174 -12.76 -17.69 -17.57
N THR A 175 -13.76 -16.92 -17.16
CA THR A 175 -13.70 -15.46 -17.29
C THR A 175 -13.11 -14.88 -16.01
N VAL A 176 -11.97 -14.22 -16.15
CA VAL A 176 -11.31 -13.48 -15.07
C VAL A 176 -11.64 -12.00 -15.24
N GLU A 177 -12.28 -11.40 -14.24
CA GLU A 177 -12.61 -9.98 -14.21
C GLU A 177 -11.91 -9.28 -13.05
N LEU A 178 -11.35 -8.09 -13.31
CA LEU A 178 -10.79 -7.24 -12.26
C LEU A 178 -11.57 -5.93 -12.18
N GLN A 179 -11.98 -5.54 -10.97
CA GLN A 179 -12.79 -4.34 -10.73
C GLN A 179 -12.10 -3.41 -9.74
N ARG A 180 -11.72 -2.20 -10.18
CA ARG A 180 -11.16 -1.19 -9.27
C ARG A 180 -12.22 -0.69 -8.29
N ARG A 181 -11.90 -0.67 -7.01
CA ARG A 181 -12.74 -0.08 -5.95
C ARG A 181 -12.25 1.30 -5.55
N SER A 182 -10.94 1.49 -5.42
CA SER A 182 -10.33 2.79 -5.06
C SER A 182 -8.92 2.94 -5.64
N GLY A 183 -8.29 4.11 -5.45
CA GLY A 183 -6.91 4.40 -5.85
C GLY A 183 -6.72 4.83 -7.31
N GLU A 184 -5.48 5.15 -7.70
CA GLU A 184 -5.17 5.73 -9.01
C GLU A 184 -5.39 4.74 -10.18
N PRO A 185 -6.15 5.10 -11.24
CA PRO A 185 -6.42 4.22 -12.37
C PRO A 185 -5.17 3.73 -13.10
N ARG A 186 -4.11 4.55 -13.16
CA ARG A 186 -2.85 4.18 -13.84
C ARG A 186 -2.16 3.00 -13.16
N TYR A 187 -2.10 3.02 -11.82
CA TYR A 187 -1.53 1.93 -11.04
C TYR A 187 -2.39 0.68 -11.12
N PHE A 188 -3.73 0.84 -11.04
CA PHE A 188 -4.66 -0.27 -11.25
C PHE A 188 -4.46 -0.95 -12.60
N LEU A 189 -4.44 -0.22 -13.71
CA LEU A 189 -4.28 -0.80 -15.05
C LEU A 189 -2.94 -1.52 -15.22
N ARG A 190 -1.86 -0.98 -14.66
CA ARG A 190 -0.54 -1.63 -14.66
C ARG A 190 -0.58 -2.99 -13.97
N VAL A 191 -1.20 -3.06 -12.80
CA VAL A 191 -1.34 -4.31 -12.02
C VAL A 191 -2.32 -5.27 -12.69
N CYS A 192 -3.45 -4.75 -13.18
CA CYS A 192 -4.49 -5.50 -13.86
C CYS A 192 -3.94 -6.27 -15.07
N ASN A 193 -3.15 -5.60 -15.92
CA ASN A 193 -2.56 -6.26 -17.08
C ASN A 193 -1.64 -7.41 -16.68
N LYS A 194 -0.79 -7.22 -15.66
CA LYS A 194 0.10 -8.29 -15.16
C LYS A 194 -0.69 -9.50 -14.64
N ILE A 195 -1.80 -9.27 -13.93
CA ILE A 195 -2.64 -10.34 -13.39
C ILE A 195 -3.36 -11.08 -14.53
N LEU A 196 -3.92 -10.35 -15.49
CA LEU A 196 -4.58 -10.96 -16.65
C LEU A 196 -3.59 -11.73 -17.53
N ASP A 197 -2.37 -11.22 -17.70
CA ASP A 197 -1.30 -11.91 -18.41
C ASP A 197 -0.86 -13.17 -17.66
N ALA A 198 -0.74 -13.11 -16.33
CA ALA A 198 -0.46 -14.26 -15.48
C ALA A 198 -1.55 -15.34 -15.60
N ALA A 199 -2.82 -14.95 -15.54
CA ALA A 199 -3.95 -15.87 -15.68
C ALA A 199 -3.89 -16.64 -17.01
N ASP A 200 -3.51 -15.96 -18.08
CA ASP A 200 -3.32 -16.51 -19.43
C ASP A 200 -2.05 -17.36 -19.58
N GLY A 201 -1.25 -17.51 -18.53
CA GLY A 201 -0.01 -18.30 -18.53
C GLY A 201 1.23 -17.52 -18.92
N GLY A 202 1.14 -16.18 -18.98
CA GLY A 202 2.27 -15.28 -19.15
C GLY A 202 3.27 -15.37 -18.01
N GLN A 203 4.54 -15.12 -18.32
CA GLN A 203 5.59 -15.08 -17.30
C GLN A 203 5.49 -13.80 -16.46
N ILE A 204 5.62 -13.97 -15.16
CA ILE A 204 5.53 -12.89 -14.18
C ILE A 204 6.94 -12.56 -13.72
N GLN A 205 7.35 -11.31 -13.91
CA GLN A 205 8.60 -10.82 -13.33
C GLN A 205 8.37 -10.49 -11.86
N GLU A 206 9.23 -11.03 -10.99
CA GLU A 206 9.18 -10.76 -9.56
C GLU A 206 9.39 -9.27 -9.28
N GLU A 207 8.62 -8.73 -8.34
CA GLU A 207 8.81 -7.36 -7.88
C GLU A 207 9.86 -7.35 -6.77
N THR A 208 11.06 -6.85 -7.07
CA THR A 208 12.16 -6.74 -6.09
C THR A 208 12.02 -5.53 -5.17
N ILE A 209 11.23 -4.54 -5.58
CA ILE A 209 11.07 -3.25 -4.91
C ILE A 209 9.60 -2.84 -5.10
N PRO A 210 8.89 -2.35 -4.06
CA PRO A 210 7.53 -1.85 -4.20
C PRO A 210 7.37 -0.95 -5.41
N ALA A 211 6.22 -1.01 -6.07
CA ALA A 211 6.00 -0.23 -7.28
C ALA A 211 6.04 1.29 -7.01
N ARG A 212 5.72 1.70 -5.79
CA ARG A 212 5.87 3.06 -5.24
C ARG A 212 7.31 3.53 -5.19
N LYS A 213 8.23 2.58 -4.96
CA LYS A 213 9.67 2.77 -4.89
C LYS A 213 10.35 2.59 -6.26
N LYS A 214 9.59 2.62 -7.37
CA LYS A 214 10.15 2.60 -8.73
C LYS A 214 9.99 3.97 -9.37
N VAL A 215 11.10 4.59 -9.74
CA VAL A 215 11.09 5.78 -10.59
C VAL A 215 10.50 5.38 -11.94
N PRO A 216 9.49 6.10 -12.47
CA PRO A 216 9.03 5.87 -13.84
C PRO A 216 10.20 6.06 -14.81
N LEU A 217 10.71 4.96 -15.35
CA LEU A 217 11.86 4.93 -16.26
C LEU A 217 11.65 5.76 -17.55
N CYS A 218 10.41 6.13 -17.84
CA CYS A 218 10.03 6.59 -19.18
C CYS A 218 9.94 8.11 -19.39
N ILE A 219 9.99 8.97 -18.37
CA ILE A 219 9.63 10.39 -18.64
C ILE A 219 10.81 11.35 -18.66
N MET A 220 11.83 11.27 -17.79
CA MET A 220 12.98 12.18 -17.96
C MET A 220 14.31 11.58 -17.52
N LYS A 221 15.13 11.17 -18.49
CA LYS A 221 16.57 10.89 -18.28
C LYS A 221 17.37 12.13 -17.87
N MET A 222 16.77 13.32 -17.98
CA MET A 222 17.36 14.59 -17.57
C MET A 222 16.54 15.19 -16.43
N PRO A 223 17.14 15.54 -15.29
CA PRO A 223 16.46 16.36 -14.28
C PRO A 223 15.78 17.56 -14.93
N VAL A 224 14.57 17.92 -14.47
CA VAL A 224 13.81 19.08 -14.98
C VAL A 224 14.68 20.35 -15.00
N ALA A 225 15.54 20.53 -13.98
CA ALA A 225 16.51 21.61 -13.90
C ALA A 225 17.56 21.66 -15.02
N LYS A 226 17.78 20.55 -15.76
CA LYS A 226 18.66 20.47 -16.93
C LYS A 226 17.91 20.67 -18.25
N MET A 227 16.58 20.74 -18.25
CA MET A 227 15.81 21.01 -19.46
C MET A 227 16.13 22.40 -20.00
N LYS A 228 16.44 22.49 -21.30
CA LYS A 228 16.82 23.77 -21.94
C LYS A 228 15.78 24.88 -21.77
N CYS A 229 14.49 24.53 -21.73
CA CYS A 229 13.40 25.49 -21.54
C CYS A 229 13.33 26.10 -20.13
N ILE A 230 14.06 25.54 -19.15
CA ILE A 230 14.08 26.02 -17.75
C ILE A 230 15.44 26.67 -17.43
N GLN A 231 16.41 26.61 -18.35
CA GLN A 231 17.66 27.33 -18.23
C GLN A 231 17.38 28.85 -18.27
N GLY A 232 17.67 29.55 -17.18
CA GLY A 232 17.43 30.99 -17.04
C GLY A 232 16.23 31.37 -16.18
N VAL A 233 15.43 30.41 -15.71
CA VAL A 233 14.46 30.69 -14.64
C VAL A 233 15.22 30.90 -13.34
N ASN A 234 15.07 32.08 -12.73
CA ASN A 234 15.64 32.37 -11.41
C ASN A 234 15.21 31.27 -10.45
N LYS A 235 16.19 30.50 -9.95
CA LYS A 235 15.92 29.49 -8.94
C LYS A 235 15.52 30.23 -7.67
N PRO A 236 14.29 30.06 -7.17
CA PRO A 236 13.94 30.63 -5.87
C PRO A 236 14.94 30.11 -4.82
N ASP A 237 15.20 30.89 -3.78
CA ASP A 237 16.01 30.42 -2.66
C ASP A 237 15.37 29.18 -2.04
N HIS A 238 15.89 28.02 -2.41
CA HIS A 238 15.38 26.72 -2.01
C HIS A 238 15.73 26.38 -0.57
N SER A 239 16.56 27.18 0.12
CA SER A 239 16.93 26.94 1.52
C SER A 239 15.72 26.97 2.47
N GLN A 240 14.69 27.74 2.12
CA GLN A 240 13.46 27.88 2.91
C GLN A 240 12.35 26.92 2.48
N GLU A 241 12.49 26.23 1.36
CA GLU A 241 11.45 25.37 0.79
C GLU A 241 11.09 24.20 1.72
N PRO A 242 12.05 23.42 2.29
CA PRO A 242 11.71 22.35 3.23
C PRO A 242 10.90 22.85 4.43
N ARG A 243 11.32 23.98 5.01
CA ARG A 243 10.65 24.60 6.17
C ARG A 243 9.24 25.04 5.81
N ARG A 244 9.03 25.64 4.64
CA ARG A 244 7.70 26.06 4.17
C ARG A 244 6.77 24.87 3.95
N CYS A 245 7.25 23.81 3.29
CA CYS A 245 6.48 22.59 3.08
C CYS A 245 6.08 21.96 4.43
N MET A 246 7.03 21.87 5.36
CA MET A 246 6.77 21.30 6.68
C MET A 246 5.83 22.15 7.53
N ASN A 247 6.01 23.47 7.55
CA ASN A 247 5.12 24.37 8.28
C ASN A 247 3.69 24.33 7.74
N ARG A 248 3.52 24.10 6.43
CA ARG A 248 2.21 23.89 5.83
C ARG A 248 1.59 22.59 6.32
N SER A 249 2.31 21.46 6.29
CA SER A 249 1.80 20.19 6.82
C SER A 249 1.46 20.29 8.31
N LEU A 250 2.28 20.97 9.11
CA LEU A 250 1.99 21.24 10.52
C LEU A 250 0.71 22.09 10.70
N GLN A 251 0.53 23.12 9.87
CA GLN A 251 -0.63 23.99 9.99
C GLN A 251 -1.93 23.23 9.72
N ILE A 252 -1.92 22.30 8.75
CA ILE A 252 -3.11 21.54 8.39
C ILE A 252 -3.36 20.42 9.42
N LEU A 253 -2.33 19.68 9.85
CA LEU A 253 -2.49 18.67 10.92
C LEU A 253 -2.98 19.28 12.25
N ARG A 254 -2.67 20.56 12.51
CA ARG A 254 -3.16 21.28 13.70
C ARG A 254 -4.59 21.80 13.53
N SER A 255 -5.13 21.80 12.32
CA SER A 255 -6.53 22.15 12.10
C SER A 255 -7.42 21.08 12.73
N LYS A 256 -8.57 21.47 13.30
CA LYS A 256 -9.45 20.53 14.03
C LYS A 256 -10.28 19.63 13.11
N GLU A 257 -10.02 19.65 11.80
CA GLU A 257 -10.86 19.02 10.80
C GLU A 257 -10.31 17.61 10.50
N LYS A 258 -10.98 16.57 11.04
CA LYS A 258 -10.54 15.16 10.94
C LYS A 258 -10.42 14.62 9.51
N ASP A 259 -11.10 15.23 8.55
CA ASP A 259 -11.06 14.77 7.16
C ASP A 259 -9.71 15.08 6.47
N PHE A 260 -8.90 15.98 7.04
CA PHE A 260 -7.60 16.35 6.48
C PHE A 260 -6.46 15.40 6.86
N ASP A 261 -6.65 14.55 7.87
CA ASP A 261 -5.59 13.69 8.39
C ASP A 261 -5.01 12.79 7.30
N VAL A 262 -5.86 12.22 6.44
CA VAL A 262 -5.40 11.34 5.34
C VAL A 262 -4.62 12.12 4.28
N GLU A 263 -5.11 13.27 3.84
CA GLU A 263 -4.44 14.08 2.81
C GLU A 263 -3.11 14.63 3.31
N ASP A 264 -3.05 15.03 4.58
CA ASP A 264 -1.83 15.54 5.20
C ASP A 264 -0.75 14.48 5.31
N PHE A 265 -1.13 13.28 5.72
CA PHE A 265 -0.21 12.15 5.73
C PHE A 265 0.22 11.73 4.31
N GLU A 266 -0.63 11.85 3.29
CA GLU A 266 -0.22 11.66 1.89
C GLU A 266 0.85 12.67 1.46
N VAL A 267 0.68 13.95 1.84
CA VAL A 267 1.68 15.00 1.59
C VAL A 267 2.98 14.71 2.31
N LEU A 268 2.94 14.31 3.59
CA LEU A 268 4.14 13.93 4.34
C LEU A 268 4.84 12.70 3.74
N CYS A 269 4.09 11.68 3.33
CA CYS A 269 4.62 10.53 2.61
C CYS A 269 5.31 10.94 1.31
N PHE A 270 4.74 11.89 0.57
CA PHE A 270 5.34 12.44 -0.65
C PHE A 270 6.66 13.16 -0.34
N LEU A 271 6.67 14.03 0.67
CA LEU A 271 7.82 14.84 1.07
C LEU A 271 8.99 14.02 1.61
N THR A 272 8.72 12.84 2.17
CA THR A 272 9.71 11.91 2.72
C THR A 272 10.15 10.83 1.74
N ASP A 273 9.50 10.71 0.58
CA ASP A 273 9.83 9.71 -0.44
C ASP A 273 11.02 10.21 -1.31
N PRO A 274 12.19 9.51 -1.28
CA PRO A 274 13.39 9.92 -2.01
C PRO A 274 13.25 9.83 -3.53
N LEU A 275 12.19 9.20 -4.04
CA LEU A 275 11.95 9.08 -5.48
C LEU A 275 11.01 10.15 -6.01
N LYS A 276 10.22 10.76 -5.12
CA LYS A 276 9.24 11.79 -5.45
C LYS A 276 9.74 13.19 -5.12
N THR A 277 10.56 13.31 -4.08
CA THR A 277 11.07 14.58 -3.57
C THR A 277 12.58 14.65 -3.70
N ARG A 278 13.12 15.87 -3.83
CA ARG A 278 14.57 16.09 -3.92
C ARG A 278 15.27 15.63 -2.64
N ALA A 279 16.45 15.02 -2.79
CA ALA A 279 17.20 14.43 -1.68
C ALA A 279 17.52 15.41 -0.54
N ASP A 280 17.83 16.67 -0.85
CA ASP A 280 18.12 17.69 0.16
C ASP A 280 16.88 18.05 1.00
N ILE A 281 15.72 18.13 0.36
CA ILE A 281 14.43 18.38 1.02
C ILE A 281 14.05 17.17 1.89
N VAL A 282 14.11 15.96 1.32
CA VAL A 282 13.82 14.69 2.03
C VAL A 282 14.68 14.56 3.28
N THR A 283 15.99 14.77 3.16
CA THR A 283 16.94 14.69 4.28
C THR A 283 16.58 15.69 5.37
N THR A 284 16.32 16.95 4.98
CA THR A 284 15.98 18.02 5.93
C THR A 284 14.68 17.72 6.67
N ILE A 285 13.67 17.23 5.94
CA ILE A 285 12.34 16.90 6.49
C ILE A 285 12.42 15.70 7.43
N CYS A 286 13.08 14.61 7.03
CA CYS A 286 13.17 13.41 7.85
C CYS A 286 13.96 13.68 9.15
N LYS A 287 15.04 14.46 9.08
CA LYS A 287 15.79 14.91 10.27
C LYS A 287 14.95 15.79 11.18
N GLY A 288 14.19 16.71 10.58
CA GLY A 288 13.26 17.56 11.32
C GLY A 288 12.27 16.73 12.14
N ILE A 289 11.59 15.78 11.51
CA ILE A 289 10.61 14.91 12.19
C ILE A 289 11.24 14.15 13.37
N LEU A 290 12.48 13.67 13.24
CA LEU A 290 13.12 12.88 14.30
C LEU A 290 13.75 13.71 15.42
N GLN A 291 14.39 14.83 15.10
CA GLN A 291 15.32 15.51 16.03
C GLN A 291 14.83 16.88 16.50
N ASP A 292 13.95 17.55 15.74
CA ASP A 292 13.55 18.91 16.05
C ASP A 292 12.22 18.91 16.81
N HIS A 293 12.26 19.36 18.06
CA HIS A 293 11.10 19.46 18.95
C HIS A 293 9.97 20.31 18.35
N HIS A 294 10.24 21.20 17.40
CA HIS A 294 9.20 21.95 16.69
C HIS A 294 8.23 21.05 15.92
N TYR A 295 8.69 19.87 15.50
CA TYR A 295 7.92 18.87 14.77
C TYR A 295 7.40 17.74 15.66
N SER A 296 7.45 17.87 16.99
CA SER A 296 6.92 16.85 17.92
C SER A 296 5.46 16.51 17.64
N PHE A 297 4.66 17.51 17.25
CA PHE A 297 3.26 17.31 16.88
C PHE A 297 3.05 16.31 15.73
N ILE A 298 4.02 16.17 14.82
CA ILE A 298 3.95 15.15 13.76
C ILE A 298 4.16 13.76 14.37
N ARG A 299 5.05 13.63 15.35
CA ARG A 299 5.24 12.37 16.10
C ARG A 299 3.97 12.01 16.87
N ASP A 300 3.35 12.98 17.54
CA ASP A 300 2.08 12.78 18.24
C ASP A 300 0.96 12.36 17.26
N ALA A 301 0.90 12.97 16.07
CA ALA A 301 -0.08 12.60 15.05
C ALA A 301 0.16 11.18 14.49
N ILE A 302 1.43 10.80 14.30
CA ILE A 302 1.81 9.43 13.92
C ILE A 302 1.41 8.44 15.01
N GLU A 303 1.64 8.81 16.27
CA GLU A 303 1.27 8.00 17.43
C GLU A 303 -0.23 7.72 17.46
N ASN A 304 -1.05 8.78 17.40
CA ASN A 304 -2.51 8.65 17.32
C ASN A 304 -2.96 7.80 16.11
N ALA A 305 -2.30 7.94 14.95
CA ALA A 305 -2.63 7.18 13.75
C ALA A 305 -2.32 5.68 13.88
N LEU A 306 -1.25 5.32 14.60
CA LEU A 306 -0.86 3.93 14.85
C LEU A 306 -1.68 3.28 15.97
N GLU A 307 -2.05 4.04 17.01
CA GLU A 307 -2.89 3.58 18.12
C GLU A 307 -4.36 3.43 17.76
N THR A 308 -4.81 4.03 16.65
CA THR A 308 -6.21 3.91 16.22
C THR A 308 -6.51 2.44 15.92
N ASP A 309 -7.16 1.78 16.88
CA ASP A 309 -7.49 0.36 16.82
C ASP A 309 -8.53 0.11 15.72
N VAL A 310 -8.20 -0.83 14.83
CA VAL A 310 -9.13 -1.31 13.80
C VAL A 310 -10.29 -2.09 14.46
N VAL A 311 -10.09 -2.61 15.67
CA VAL A 311 -10.94 -3.61 16.32
C VAL A 311 -12.23 -3.01 16.93
N LEU A 312 -12.29 -1.71 17.26
CA LEU A 312 -13.45 -1.12 17.97
C LEU A 312 -14.61 -0.65 17.05
N LEU A 313 -14.64 -1.08 15.80
CA LEU A 313 -15.48 -0.47 14.78
C LEU A 313 -16.44 -1.46 14.09
N GLU A 314 -16.55 -2.68 14.60
CA GLU A 314 -17.45 -3.73 14.08
C GLU A 314 -18.95 -3.37 14.18
N ASP A 315 -19.34 -2.40 15.02
CA ASP A 315 -20.75 -2.08 15.28
C ASP A 315 -21.34 -0.91 14.46
N TYR A 316 -20.61 -0.32 13.51
CA TYR A 316 -21.13 0.78 12.67
C TYR A 316 -21.08 0.47 11.17
N GLU A 317 -22.25 0.17 10.60
CA GLU A 317 -22.52 -0.16 9.18
C GLU A 317 -22.16 0.93 8.14
N SER A 318 -21.47 2.01 8.53
CA SER A 318 -20.98 3.01 7.58
C SER A 318 -19.68 2.57 6.93
N ARG A 319 -19.78 1.71 5.90
CA ARG A 319 -18.68 1.20 5.04
C ARG A 319 -17.64 2.25 4.62
N GLY A 320 -18.00 3.53 4.57
CA GLY A 320 -17.09 4.62 4.18
C GLY A 320 -16.10 5.08 5.25
N ARG A 321 -16.42 4.97 6.56
CA ARG A 321 -15.52 5.44 7.63
C ARG A 321 -14.43 4.45 8.02
N LEU A 322 -14.71 3.15 7.88
CA LEU A 322 -13.76 2.07 8.18
C LEU A 322 -12.49 2.14 7.32
N ASP A 323 -12.59 2.64 6.09
CA ASP A 323 -11.45 2.73 5.15
C ASP A 323 -10.46 3.84 5.54
N ALA A 324 -10.94 4.92 6.18
CA ALA A 324 -10.11 6.08 6.49
C ALA A 324 -9.07 5.79 7.59
N GLY A 325 -9.46 5.11 8.67
CA GLY A 325 -8.55 4.75 9.76
C GLY A 325 -7.45 3.80 9.32
N GLY A 326 -7.80 2.74 8.59
CA GLY A 326 -6.83 1.81 8.01
C GLY A 326 -5.87 2.49 7.03
N LYS A 327 -6.39 3.41 6.21
CA LYS A 327 -5.57 4.22 5.28
C LYS A 327 -4.61 5.15 6.03
N LEU A 328 -5.08 5.82 7.09
CA LEU A 328 -4.24 6.72 7.90
C LEU A 328 -3.11 5.96 8.61
N ARG A 329 -3.44 4.85 9.29
CA ARG A 329 -2.47 3.96 9.95
C ARG A 329 -1.40 3.45 8.99
N ARG A 330 -1.83 3.08 7.78
CA ARG A 330 -0.92 2.68 6.70
C ARG A 330 -0.01 3.81 6.24
N LEU A 331 -0.55 5.01 6.03
CA LEU A 331 0.26 6.18 5.67
C LEU A 331 1.26 6.54 6.77
N ALA A 332 0.87 6.45 8.05
CA ALA A 332 1.78 6.66 9.18
C ALA A 332 2.95 5.66 9.16
N THR A 333 2.65 4.39 8.91
CA THR A 333 3.69 3.34 8.79
C THR A 333 4.62 3.60 7.61
N ILE A 334 4.08 4.03 6.46
CA ILE A 334 4.85 4.42 5.27
C ILE A 334 5.77 5.61 5.58
N LEU A 335 5.22 6.65 6.20
CA LEU A 335 5.95 7.85 6.59
C LEU A 335 7.13 7.49 7.49
N MET A 336 6.89 6.66 8.51
CA MET A 336 7.95 6.22 9.41
C MET A 336 8.99 5.34 8.71
N SER A 337 8.59 4.38 7.88
CA SER A 337 9.50 3.59 7.05
C SER A 337 10.43 4.48 6.21
N ASN A 338 9.90 5.53 5.57
CA ASN A 338 10.69 6.51 4.83
C ASN A 338 11.66 7.29 5.73
N VAL A 339 11.16 7.86 6.83
CA VAL A 339 11.95 8.67 7.77
C VAL A 339 13.11 7.85 8.35
N LEU A 340 12.85 6.64 8.80
CA LEU A 340 13.84 5.73 9.38
C LEU A 340 14.88 5.31 8.33
N ALA A 341 14.43 4.97 7.12
CA ALA A 341 15.35 4.62 6.03
C ALA A 341 16.33 5.75 5.70
N GLN A 342 15.83 6.98 5.56
CA GLN A 342 16.66 8.14 5.19
C GLN A 342 17.66 8.55 6.28
N THR A 343 17.29 8.40 7.55
CA THR A 343 18.10 8.85 8.70
C THR A 343 18.99 7.75 9.31
N SER A 344 18.86 6.52 8.82
CA SER A 344 19.71 5.40 9.24
C SER A 344 21.18 5.56 8.82
N SER A 345 21.43 6.23 7.70
CA SER A 345 22.75 6.26 7.05
C SER A 345 23.74 7.29 7.61
N ASP A 346 23.27 8.30 8.33
CA ASP A 346 24.09 9.44 8.78
C ASP A 346 24.24 9.54 10.31
N GLY A 347 23.80 8.51 11.04
CA GLY A 347 23.88 8.44 12.49
C GLY A 347 22.83 9.29 13.22
N CYS A 348 22.03 10.09 12.52
CA CYS A 348 20.96 10.89 13.14
C CYS A 348 19.93 9.99 13.84
N LEU A 349 19.56 8.87 13.23
CA LEU A 349 18.62 7.90 13.82
C LEU A 349 19.18 7.23 15.08
N ALA A 350 20.43 6.77 15.04
CA ALA A 350 21.08 6.14 16.20
C ALA A 350 21.13 7.09 17.41
N ASN A 351 21.48 8.36 17.16
CA ASN A 351 21.45 9.40 18.19
C ASN A 351 20.03 9.66 18.71
N ALA A 352 19.03 9.70 17.83
CA ALA A 352 17.65 9.93 18.24
C ALA A 352 17.14 8.78 19.14
N ILE A 353 17.39 7.52 18.77
CA ILE A 353 17.02 6.33 19.55
C ILE A 353 17.64 6.37 20.96
N GLN A 354 18.88 6.82 21.09
CA GLN A 354 19.57 6.87 22.38
C GLN A 354 19.02 7.97 23.30
N ASN A 355 18.56 9.08 22.73
CA ASN A 355 18.20 10.28 23.49
C ASN A 355 16.69 10.45 23.73
N GLU A 356 15.85 9.87 22.86
CA GLU A 356 14.40 10.06 22.89
C GLU A 356 13.70 8.77 23.32
N LYS A 357 13.01 8.81 24.46
CA LYS A 357 12.25 7.66 24.99
C LYS A 357 11.11 7.21 24.07
N TRP A 358 10.60 8.11 23.22
CA TRP A 358 9.53 7.84 22.26
C TRP A 358 9.79 6.59 21.38
N PHE A 359 11.06 6.26 21.09
CA PHE A 359 11.38 5.04 20.35
C PHE A 359 11.12 3.77 21.14
N ALA A 360 11.57 3.74 22.40
CA ALA A 360 11.45 2.57 23.27
C ALA A 360 10.03 2.42 23.81
N ASP A 361 9.43 3.52 24.24
CA ASP A 361 8.14 3.52 24.94
C ASP A 361 6.96 3.37 23.96
N PHE A 362 7.13 3.75 22.69
CA PHE A 362 6.03 3.82 21.73
C PHE A 362 6.36 3.20 20.36
N LEU A 363 7.28 3.79 19.60
CA LEU A 363 7.42 3.47 18.17
C LEU A 363 7.80 2.01 17.90
N ILE A 364 8.78 1.46 18.65
CA ILE A 364 9.21 0.06 18.47
C ILE A 364 8.07 -0.92 18.82
N PRO A 365 7.37 -0.78 19.97
CA PRO A 365 6.17 -1.56 20.25
C PRO A 365 5.12 -1.48 19.13
N SER A 366 4.73 -0.27 18.70
CA SER A 366 3.68 -0.10 17.69
C SER A 366 4.04 -0.73 16.34
N LEU A 367 5.29 -0.59 15.89
CA LEU A 367 5.75 -1.24 14.66
C LEU A 367 5.84 -2.76 14.83
N SER A 368 6.19 -3.26 16.02
CA SER A 368 6.19 -4.70 16.31
C SER A 368 4.77 -5.27 16.26
N ASP A 369 3.78 -4.51 16.74
CA ASP A 369 2.37 -4.90 16.65
C ASP A 369 1.84 -4.89 15.21
N GLU A 370 2.28 -3.97 14.34
CA GLU A 370 1.99 -4.07 12.90
C GLU A 370 2.55 -5.37 12.30
N VAL A 371 3.75 -5.78 12.72
CA VAL A 371 4.36 -7.03 12.25
C VAL A 371 3.55 -8.23 12.72
N LYS A 372 3.09 -8.27 13.97
CA LYS A 372 2.22 -9.33 14.50
C LYS A 372 0.90 -9.44 13.72
N ASN A 373 0.41 -8.32 13.19
CA ASN A 373 -0.82 -8.24 12.39
C ASN A 373 -0.62 -8.54 10.88
N PHE A 374 0.40 -9.33 10.52
CA PHE A 374 0.76 -9.60 9.11
C PHE A 374 -0.35 -10.25 8.27
N GLU A 375 -1.25 -11.03 8.89
CA GLU A 375 -2.38 -11.66 8.20
C GLU A 375 -3.49 -10.66 7.87
N VAL A 376 -3.64 -9.64 8.71
CA VAL A 376 -4.67 -8.60 8.56
C VAL A 376 -4.25 -7.58 7.53
N SER A 377 -2.99 -7.11 7.60
CA SER A 377 -2.40 -6.19 6.63
C SER A 377 -0.91 -6.44 6.38
N SER A 378 -0.63 -7.29 5.40
CA SER A 378 0.75 -7.64 5.02
C SER A 378 1.53 -6.44 4.46
N ASN A 379 0.84 -5.46 3.87
CA ASN A 379 1.47 -4.21 3.42
C ASN A 379 2.01 -3.39 4.59
N ASN A 380 1.23 -3.24 5.67
CA ASN A 380 1.67 -2.51 6.85
C ASN A 380 2.79 -3.26 7.56
N ALA A 381 2.63 -4.57 7.77
CA ALA A 381 3.67 -5.41 8.35
C ALA A 381 5.00 -5.28 7.60
N TYR A 382 4.97 -5.22 6.25
CA TYR A 382 6.16 -5.01 5.42
C TYR A 382 6.84 -3.65 5.69
N GLU A 383 6.07 -2.57 5.75
CA GLU A 383 6.63 -1.24 6.00
C GLU A 383 7.15 -1.11 7.44
N ALA A 384 6.46 -1.72 8.39
CA ALA A 384 6.86 -1.75 9.80
C ALA A 384 8.16 -2.53 10.00
N ILE A 385 8.26 -3.75 9.45
CA ILE A 385 9.49 -4.55 9.55
C ILE A 385 10.66 -3.88 8.82
N SER A 386 10.40 -3.21 7.69
CA SER A 386 11.40 -2.38 7.01
C SER A 386 11.89 -1.27 7.94
N GLY A 387 11.00 -0.55 8.63
CA GLY A 387 11.38 0.45 9.64
C GLY A 387 12.24 -0.14 10.77
N LEU A 388 11.81 -1.27 11.35
CA LEU A 388 12.53 -1.98 12.41
C LEU A 388 13.93 -2.43 11.95
N ASN A 389 14.06 -2.91 10.72
CA ASN A 389 15.35 -3.31 10.12
C ASN A 389 16.35 -2.14 10.07
N HIS A 390 15.90 -0.94 9.67
CA HIS A 390 16.76 0.24 9.66
C HIS A 390 17.22 0.64 11.07
N MET A 391 16.35 0.54 12.07
CA MET A 391 16.70 0.85 13.47
C MET A 391 17.68 -0.19 14.06
N ALA A 392 17.42 -1.48 13.86
CA ALA A 392 18.28 -2.58 14.34
C ALA A 392 19.67 -2.59 13.67
N ALA A 393 19.74 -2.13 12.42
CA ALA A 393 21.00 -2.00 11.69
C ALA A 393 21.86 -0.84 12.21
N CYS A 394 21.25 0.29 12.62
CA CYS A 394 22.00 1.48 13.03
C CYS A 394 22.22 1.62 14.54
N SER A 395 21.49 0.90 15.40
CA SER A 395 21.57 1.04 16.86
C SER A 395 21.46 -0.30 17.59
N GLU A 396 22.44 -0.60 18.46
CA GLU A 396 22.42 -1.78 19.33
C GLU A 396 21.29 -1.71 20.36
N ILE A 397 20.97 -0.50 20.85
CA ILE A 397 19.86 -0.28 21.79
C ILE A 397 18.55 -0.68 21.12
N ALA A 398 18.30 -0.20 19.89
CA ALA A 398 17.10 -0.60 19.15
C ALA A 398 17.09 -2.11 18.87
N ARG A 399 18.24 -2.71 18.54
CA ARG A 399 18.33 -4.16 18.33
C ARG A 399 17.92 -4.95 19.58
N HIS A 400 18.32 -4.49 20.77
CA HIS A 400 17.90 -5.09 22.04
C HIS A 400 16.39 -4.96 22.25
N LEU A 401 15.87 -3.73 22.15
CA LEU A 401 14.44 -3.45 22.33
C LEU A 401 13.57 -4.24 21.34
N ILE A 402 13.99 -4.36 20.09
CA ILE A 402 13.28 -5.16 19.07
C ILE A 402 13.26 -6.64 19.44
N LYS A 403 14.31 -7.18 20.06
CA LYS A 403 14.32 -8.58 20.54
C LYS A 403 13.38 -8.80 21.73
N GLU A 404 13.15 -7.76 22.53
CA GLU A 404 12.24 -7.81 23.67
C GLU A 404 10.77 -7.68 23.22
N GLU A 405 10.49 -6.75 22.30
CA GLU A 405 9.12 -6.43 21.85
C GLU A 405 8.60 -7.33 20.72
N CYS A 406 9.47 -7.73 19.80
CA CYS A 406 9.14 -8.58 18.67
C CYS A 406 9.61 -10.01 18.95
N SER A 407 8.67 -10.88 19.32
CA SER A 407 9.04 -12.26 19.63
C SER A 407 9.62 -12.93 18.38
N LEU A 408 10.63 -13.79 18.58
CA LEU A 408 11.22 -14.57 17.50
C LEU A 408 10.17 -15.39 16.74
N ASP A 409 9.14 -15.85 17.45
CA ASP A 409 8.04 -16.64 16.89
C ASP A 409 7.11 -15.78 16.02
N ASP A 410 6.89 -14.50 16.35
CA ASP A 410 6.12 -13.58 15.51
C ASP A 410 6.84 -13.33 14.17
N LEU A 411 8.16 -13.10 14.19
CA LEU A 411 8.96 -12.90 12.98
C LEU A 411 8.99 -14.14 12.09
N ARG A 412 9.08 -15.33 12.68
CA ARG A 412 9.03 -16.60 11.96
C ARG A 412 7.65 -16.83 11.35
N SER A 413 6.59 -16.63 12.13
CA SER A 413 5.20 -16.76 11.66
C SER A 413 4.92 -15.79 10.50
N ALA A 414 5.38 -14.54 10.63
CA ALA A 414 5.27 -13.55 9.56
C ALA A 414 6.07 -13.95 8.32
N ASN A 415 7.26 -14.54 8.47
CA ASN A 415 8.06 -15.03 7.35
C ASN A 415 7.36 -16.20 6.64
N ASP A 416 6.94 -17.20 7.40
CA ASP A 416 6.27 -18.41 6.90
C ASP A 416 5.03 -18.02 6.11
N PHE A 417 4.16 -17.17 6.68
CA PHE A 417 3.01 -16.63 5.97
C PHE A 417 3.42 -15.88 4.69
N ALA A 418 4.43 -15.02 4.77
CA ALA A 418 4.80 -14.15 3.66
C ALA A 418 5.46 -14.92 2.50
N VAL A 419 6.16 -16.03 2.76
CA VAL A 419 6.76 -16.87 1.71
C VAL A 419 5.71 -17.30 0.69
N HIS A 420 4.47 -17.54 1.14
CA HIS A 420 3.35 -17.97 0.29
C HIS A 420 2.44 -16.82 -0.17
N ASN A 421 2.37 -15.71 0.58
CA ASN A 421 1.37 -14.68 0.31
C ASN A 421 1.96 -13.32 -0.12
N HIS A 422 3.19 -12.97 0.28
CA HIS A 422 3.71 -11.61 0.11
C HIS A 422 5.25 -11.55 0.00
N LYS A 423 5.78 -11.53 -1.24
CA LYS A 423 7.23 -11.67 -1.53
C LYS A 423 8.13 -10.65 -0.82
N LEU A 424 7.72 -9.38 -0.77
CA LEU A 424 8.52 -8.33 -0.13
C LEU A 424 8.58 -8.49 1.39
N LEU A 425 7.45 -8.86 2.01
CA LEU A 425 7.42 -9.14 3.45
C LEU A 425 8.31 -10.32 3.80
N ALA A 426 8.30 -11.39 2.99
CA ALA A 426 9.18 -12.55 3.17
C ALA A 426 10.66 -12.17 3.10
N SER A 427 11.00 -11.22 2.21
CA SER A 427 12.39 -10.78 2.05
C SER A 427 12.85 -9.94 3.25
N GLU A 428 11.98 -9.06 3.76
CA GLU A 428 12.32 -8.20 4.91
C GLU A 428 12.29 -8.92 6.25
N THR A 429 11.37 -9.85 6.49
CA THR A 429 11.38 -10.68 7.71
C THR A 429 12.60 -11.59 7.72
N LYS A 430 13.00 -12.13 6.56
CA LYS A 430 14.26 -12.87 6.41
C LYS A 430 15.47 -11.99 6.74
N LEU A 431 15.50 -10.76 6.24
CA LEU A 431 16.57 -9.81 6.56
C LEU A 431 16.59 -9.50 8.07
N SER A 432 15.43 -9.27 8.67
CA SER A 432 15.28 -8.99 10.09
C SER A 432 15.86 -10.09 10.97
N LEU A 433 15.47 -11.33 10.72
CA LEU A 433 16.00 -12.50 11.41
C LEU A 433 17.53 -12.56 11.32
N GLY A 434 18.11 -12.27 10.15
CA GLY A 434 19.55 -12.18 9.95
C GLY A 434 20.22 -11.05 10.76
N ILE A 435 19.63 -9.85 10.76
CA ILE A 435 20.13 -8.69 11.54
C ILE A 435 20.12 -8.99 13.05
N LEU A 436 19.10 -9.70 13.53
CA LEU A 436 18.97 -10.07 14.94
C LEU A 436 19.88 -11.24 15.35
N GLY A 437 20.55 -11.88 14.40
CA GLY A 437 21.50 -12.98 14.62
C GLY A 437 20.87 -14.37 14.66
N TYR A 438 19.65 -14.53 14.13
CA TYR A 438 18.98 -15.82 14.02
C TYR A 438 19.31 -16.46 12.67
N LEU A 439 19.69 -17.74 12.71
CA LEU A 439 19.86 -18.56 11.51
C LEU A 439 18.49 -18.98 10.98
N ILE A 440 18.33 -18.93 9.66
CA ILE A 440 17.10 -19.22 8.91
C ILE A 440 17.29 -20.49 8.10
#